data_AF-A0A170RTP9-F1
#
_entry.id   AF-A0A170RTP9-F1
#
_cell.length_a   1.000
_cell.length_b   1.000
_cell.length_c   1.000
_cell.angle_alpha   90.00
_cell.angle_beta   90.00
_cell.angle_gamma   90.00
#
_symmetry.space_group_name_H-M   'P 1'
#
loop_
_entity.id
_entity.type
_entity.pdbx_description
1 polymer ?
#
loop_
_entity_poly.entity_id
_entity_poly.type
_entity_poly.pdbx_seq_one_letter_code
_entity_poly.pdbx_strand_id
1 'polypeptide(L)' 'SNIVIDVNIIQTQYNDIYNLFKDLRRMGEGNVLYVRNRRQLTKSAIKKIFEYYKKYFSVDGVSIPATFEIITLKGDKA' A
#
# COMPACT_ATOMS: atom_id res chain seq x y z
N SER A 1 22.15 26.07 -2.78
CA SER A 1 21.73 24.73 -2.33
C SER A 1 21.13 24.00 -3.52
N ASN A 2 21.70 22.87 -3.92
CA ASN A 2 21.11 22.03 -4.96
C ASN A 2 20.04 21.15 -4.31
N ILE A 3 18.87 21.06 -4.91
CA ILE A 3 17.80 20.13 -4.51
C ILE A 3 17.49 19.27 -5.72
N VAL A 4 17.55 17.96 -5.53
CA VAL A 4 17.20 16.94 -6.52
C VAL A 4 16.07 16.11 -5.95
N ILE A 5 15.05 15.89 -6.76
CA ILE A 5 13.89 15.07 -6.43
C ILE A 5 13.88 13.90 -7.41
N ASP A 6 13.75 12.69 -6.88
CA ASP A 6 13.57 11.47 -7.64
C ASP A 6 12.28 10.76 -7.19
N VAL A 7 11.59 10.14 -8.14
CA VAL A 7 10.36 9.37 -7.87
C VAL A 7 10.56 7.97 -8.41
N ASN A 8 10.52 6.98 -7.51
CA ASN A 8 10.64 5.58 -7.86
C ASN A 8 9.29 4.88 -7.68
N ILE A 9 8.80 4.24 -8.75
CA ILE A 9 7.54 3.49 -8.74
C ILE A 9 7.85 2.01 -8.60
N ILE A 10 7.28 1.37 -7.58
CA ILE A 10 7.41 -0.07 -7.34
C ILE A 10 6.04 -0.73 -7.51
N GLN A 11 5.96 -1.67 -8.44
CA GLN A 11 4.77 -2.49 -8.65
C GLN A 11 4.96 -3.86 -8.00
N THR A 12 3.99 -4.29 -7.20
CA THR A 12 4.02 -5.58 -6.53
C THR A 12 2.70 -6.33 -6.73
N GLN A 13 2.74 -7.64 -6.51
CA GLN A 13 1.57 -8.52 -6.56
C GLN A 13 1.43 -9.23 -5.23
N TYR A 14 0.22 -9.23 -4.67
CA TYR A 14 -0.08 -9.91 -3.40
C TYR A 14 -1.13 -10.99 -3.61
N ASN A 15 -0.82 -12.22 -3.18
CA ASN A 15 -1.80 -13.32 -3.24
C ASN A 15 -2.86 -13.24 -2.13
N ASP A 16 -2.65 -12.38 -1.13
CA ASP A 16 -3.50 -12.21 0.03
C ASP A 16 -3.42 -10.77 0.56
N ILE A 17 -4.58 -10.19 0.87
CA ILE A 17 -4.69 -8.84 1.45
C ILE A 17 -4.01 -8.72 2.82
N TYR A 18 -3.90 -9.81 3.58
CA TYR A 18 -3.21 -9.76 4.88
C TYR A 18 -1.70 -9.50 4.73
N ASN A 19 -1.09 -9.98 3.64
CA ASN A 19 0.32 -9.69 3.35
C ASN A 19 0.51 -8.22 2.98
N LEU A 20 -0.37 -7.66 2.16
CA LEU A 20 -0.39 -6.22 1.86
C LEU A 20 -0.53 -5.38 3.15
N PHE A 21 -1.49 -5.72 4.01
CA PHE A 21 -1.67 -5.02 5.29
C PHE A 21 -0.48 -5.16 6.23
N LYS A 22 0.20 -6.31 6.22
CA LYS A 22 1.41 -6.53 7.01
C LYS A 22 2.53 -5.61 6.53
N ASP A 23 2.73 -5.49 5.21
CA ASP A 23 3.76 -4.63 4.64
C ASP A 23 3.47 -3.14 4.90
N LEU A 24 2.23 -2.70 4.70
CA LEU A 24 1.80 -1.33 5.05
C LEU A 24 2.12 -0.98 6.51
N ARG A 25 1.85 -1.90 7.45
CA ARG A 25 2.21 -1.67 8.87
C ARG A 25 3.72 -1.55 9.06
N ARG A 26 4.52 -2.37 8.37
CA ARG A 26 5.99 -2.32 8.44
C ARG A 26 6.55 -1.04 7.82
N MET A 27 5.86 -0.47 6.83
CA MET A 27 6.19 0.82 6.22
C MET A 27 5.83 2.03 7.09
N GLY A 28 5.13 1.82 8.22
CA GLY A 28 4.70 2.92 9.10
C GLY A 28 3.33 3.51 8.76
N GLU A 29 2.63 2.97 7.74
CA GLU A 29 1.29 3.40 7.32
C GLU A 29 0.18 3.03 8.33
N GLY A 30 0.54 2.42 9.46
CA GLY A 30 -0.37 2.19 10.57
C GLY A 30 -0.96 3.47 11.16
N ASN A 31 -0.26 4.61 11.10
CA ASN A 31 -0.75 5.89 11.62
C ASN A 31 -1.91 6.45 10.80
N VAL A 32 -1.89 6.30 9.48
CA VAL A 32 -3.01 6.67 8.59
C VAL A 32 -4.26 5.85 8.93
N LEU A 33 -4.08 4.59 9.35
CA LEU A 33 -5.16 3.74 9.83
C LEU A 33 -5.66 4.15 11.23
N TYR A 34 -4.80 4.75 12.06
CA TYR A 34 -5.13 5.18 13.42
C TYR A 34 -6.01 6.44 13.46
N VAL A 35 -5.87 7.33 12.47
CA VAL A 35 -6.72 8.52 12.29
C VAL A 35 -8.11 8.14 11.75
N ARG A 36 -8.28 6.91 11.23
CA ARG A 36 -9.51 6.43 10.61
C ARG A 36 -10.52 5.93 11.64
N ASN A 37 -11.81 6.12 11.33
CA ASN A 37 -12.99 5.81 12.16
C ASN A 37 -12.86 4.55 13.06
N ARG A 38 -13.27 4.65 14.33
CA ARG A 38 -13.07 3.66 15.42
C ARG A 38 -13.75 2.28 15.21
N ARG A 39 -14.47 2.07 14.11
CA ARG A 39 -15.08 0.76 13.81
C ARG A 39 -14.01 -0.17 13.24
N GLN A 40 -13.63 -1.17 14.04
CA GLN A 40 -12.73 -2.22 13.59
C GLN A 40 -13.32 -2.91 12.34
N LEU A 41 -12.48 -3.06 11.31
CA LEU A 41 -12.83 -3.85 10.14
C LEU A 41 -13.00 -5.31 10.58
N THR A 42 -14.19 -5.88 10.34
CA THR A 42 -14.43 -7.29 10.63
C THR A 42 -13.71 -8.17 9.61
N LYS A 43 -13.35 -9.39 10.00
CA LYS A 43 -12.77 -10.38 9.08
C LYS A 43 -13.65 -10.62 7.84
N SER A 44 -14.97 -10.60 8.00
CA SER A 44 -15.93 -10.76 6.89
C SER A 44 -15.90 -9.58 5.92
N ALA A 45 -15.76 -8.35 6.41
CA ALA A 45 -15.62 -7.17 5.57
C ALA A 45 -14.29 -7.21 4.79
N ILE A 46 -13.18 -7.54 5.47
CA ILE A 46 -11.86 -7.66 4.83
C ILE A 46 -11.88 -8.69 3.71
N LYS A 47 -12.49 -9.87 3.95
CA LYS A 47 -12.63 -10.90 2.93
C LYS A 47 -13.40 -10.41 1.71
N LYS A 48 -14.55 -9.75 1.91
CA LYS A 48 -15.34 -9.19 0.80
C LYS A 48 -14.59 -8.12 0.03
N ILE A 49 -13.87 -7.23 0.72
CA ILE A 49 -13.05 -6.21 0.07
C ILE A 49 -12.01 -6.89 -0.82
N PHE A 50 -11.33 -7.92 -0.32
CA PHE A 50 -10.34 -8.66 -1.10
C PHE A 50 -10.94 -9.37 -2.31
N GLU A 51 -12.09 -10.02 -2.16
CA GLU A 51 -12.82 -10.64 -3.28
C GLU A 51 -13.14 -9.63 -4.38
N TYR A 52 -13.66 -8.45 -4.02
CA TYR A 52 -13.92 -7.39 -4.99
C TYR A 52 -12.64 -6.86 -5.63
N TYR A 53 -11.61 -6.60 -4.82
CA TYR A 53 -10.35 -6.07 -5.32
C TYR A 53 -9.72 -7.03 -6.33
N LYS A 54 -9.73 -8.33 -6.02
CA LYS A 54 -9.28 -9.38 -6.93
C LYS A 54 -10.12 -9.42 -8.20
N LYS A 55 -11.45 -9.41 -8.07
CA LYS A 55 -12.38 -9.44 -9.21
C LYS A 55 -12.13 -8.30 -10.21
N TYR A 56 -11.81 -7.10 -9.71
CA TYR A 56 -11.72 -5.91 -10.57
C TYR A 56 -10.29 -5.58 -11.03
N PHE A 57 -9.26 -5.98 -10.29
CA PHE A 57 -7.88 -5.52 -10.54
C PHE A 57 -6.87 -6.64 -10.74
N SER A 58 -7.23 -7.91 -10.49
CA SER A 58 -6.32 -9.03 -10.72
C SER A 58 -6.11 -9.25 -12.22
N VAL A 59 -4.85 -9.33 -12.63
CA VAL A 59 -4.48 -9.64 -14.03
C VAL A 59 -4.41 -11.15 -14.27
N ASP A 60 -4.05 -11.92 -13.24
CA ASP A 60 -3.89 -13.38 -13.28
C ASP A 60 -5.06 -14.15 -12.62
N GLY A 61 -6.02 -13.43 -12.03
CA GLY A 61 -7.13 -13.99 -11.24
C GLY A 61 -6.72 -14.50 -9.84
N VAL A 62 -5.43 -14.41 -9.47
CA VAL A 62 -4.84 -15.01 -8.27
C VAL A 62 -4.26 -13.97 -7.31
N SER A 63 -3.67 -12.90 -7.83
CA SER A 63 -3.00 -11.86 -7.07
C SER A 63 -3.68 -10.50 -7.25
N ILE A 64 -3.49 -9.61 -6.27
CA ILE A 64 -3.89 -8.21 -6.38
C ILE A 64 -2.66 -7.35 -6.65
N PRO A 65 -2.71 -6.44 -7.64
CA PRO A 65 -1.64 -5.49 -7.86
C PRO A 65 -1.68 -4.41 -6.78
N ALA A 66 -0.50 -4.01 -6.33
CA ALA A 66 -0.28 -2.81 -5.55
C ALA A 66 0.83 -1.97 -6.19
N THR A 67 0.74 -0.66 -6.07
CA THR A 67 1.76 0.27 -6.57
C THR A 67 2.15 1.20 -5.44
N PHE A 68 3.46 1.32 -5.21
CA PHE A 68 4.04 2.19 -4.21
C PHE A 68 4.94 3.20 -4.89
N GLU A 69 4.85 4.45 -4.45
CA GLU A 69 5.71 5.53 -4.91
C GLU A 69 6.66 5.92 -3.79
N ILE A 70 7.97 5.91 -4.09
CA ILE A 70 9.01 6.36 -3.18
C ILE A 70 9.55 7.68 -3.71
N ILE A 71 9.29 8.75 -2.97
CA ILE A 71 9.80 10.09 -3.28
C ILE A 71 11.09 10.29 -2.49
N THR A 72 12.20 10.48 -3.21
CA THR A 72 13.51 10.75 -2.62
C THR A 72 13.86 12.22 -2.83
N LEU A 73 14.10 12.93 -1.73
CA LEU A 73 14.57 14.30 -1.70
C LEU A 73 16.03 14.32 -1.27
N LYS A 74 16.91 14.78 -2.16
CA LYS A 74 18.32 15.02 -1.84
C LYS A 74 18.60 16.50 -1.96
N GLY A 75 19.19 17.08 -0.92
CA GLY A 75 19.67 18.45 -0.97
C GLY A 75 20.97 18.61 -0.22
N ASP A 76 21.80 19.52 -0.72
CA ASP A 76 23.07 19.92 -0.14
C ASP A 76 23.02 21.41 0.20
N LYS A 77 23.45 21.72 1.42
CA LYS A 77 23.62 23.11 1.84
C LYS A 77 24.94 23.59 1.24
N ALA A 78 24.88 24.71 0.50
CA ALA A 78 26.08 25.42 0.11
C ALA A 78 26.78 25.98 1.37
#